data_AF-A0A2C9WU97-F1
#
_entry.id   AF-A0A2C9WU97-F1
#
_cell.length_a   1.000
_cell.length_b   1.000
_cell.length_c   1.000
_cell.angle_alpha   90.00
_cell.angle_beta   90.00
_cell.angle_gamma   90.00
#
_symmetry.space_group_name_H-M   'P 1'
#
loop_
_entity.id
_entity.type
_entity.pdbx_description
1 polymer ?
#
loop_
_entity_poly.entity_id
_entity_poly.type
_entity_poly.pdbx_seq_one_letter_code
_entity_poly.pdbx_strand_id
1 'polypeptide(L)'
;MKNNAMISLPVYYSLIIAQFILPMIATSIDMFSTAPELELLDKTLYRDPQSWEIAIISLVGVVLLIITIGLCLRQEWARKAYIYTFFPTFLIYFLPYMHWFYMSSYAAIFNDIAYVSAGILLIILASPALYQSIFTKKS
;
A
#
# COMPACT_ATOMS: atom_id res chain seq x y z
N MET A 1 -2.60 29.69 -18.70
CA MET A 1 -3.23 29.46 -17.39
C MET A 1 -2.25 28.69 -16.52
N LYS A 2 -1.78 29.28 -15.42
CA LYS A 2 -0.69 28.75 -14.58
C LYS A 2 -1.29 28.16 -13.30
N ASN A 3 -2.02 27.06 -13.42
CA ASN A 3 -2.42 26.25 -12.26
C ASN A 3 -1.31 25.26 -11.98
N ASN A 4 -0.24 25.72 -11.34
CA ASN A 4 0.70 24.82 -10.70
C ASN A 4 -0.05 24.20 -9.51
N ALA A 5 -0.74 23.08 -9.74
CA ALA A 5 -1.21 22.23 -8.67
C ALA A 5 0.04 21.67 -7.98
N MET A 6 0.58 22.45 -7.05
CA MET A 6 1.82 22.17 -6.36
C MET A 6 1.49 21.35 -5.12
N ILE A 7 1.80 20.06 -5.18
CA ILE A 7 1.68 19.20 -4.01
C ILE A 7 2.89 19.44 -3.14
N SER A 8 2.66 19.67 -1.85
CA SER A 8 3.75 19.87 -0.91
C SER A 8 4.47 18.54 -0.66
N LEU A 9 5.81 18.61 -0.54
CA LEU A 9 6.63 17.42 -0.22
C LEU A 9 6.18 16.69 1.06
N PRO A 10 5.75 17.38 2.14
CA PRO A 10 5.22 16.70 3.31
C PRO A 10 4.00 15.83 2.99
N VAL A 11 3.05 16.33 2.20
CA VAL A 11 1.86 15.54 1.81
C VAL A 11 2.27 14.31 1.00
N TYR A 12 3.19 14.46 0.05
CA TYR A 12 3.73 13.34 -0.73
C TYR A 12 4.35 12.26 0.17
N TYR A 13 5.22 12.63 1.11
CA TYR A 13 5.85 11.66 2.00
C TYR A 13 4.86 11.06 3.00
N SER A 14 3.90 11.83 3.51
CA SER A 14 2.84 11.31 4.38
C SER A 14 2.02 10.23 3.67
N LEU A 15 1.70 10.41 2.38
CA LEU A 15 0.98 9.40 1.60
C LEU A 15 1.78 8.12 1.41
N ILE A 16 3.11 8.22 1.23
CA ILE A 16 3.98 7.03 1.15
C ILE A 16 4.00 6.32 2.50
N ILE A 17 4.21 7.06 3.59
CA ILE A 17 4.34 6.50 4.94
C ILE A 17 3.03 5.85 5.39
N ALA A 18 1.89 6.50 5.13
CA ALA A 18 0.56 6.01 5.50
C ALA A 18 0.27 4.61 4.92
N GLN A 19 0.75 4.30 3.72
CA GLN A 19 0.56 2.99 3.08
C GLN A 19 1.24 1.84 3.81
N PHE A 20 2.24 2.11 4.64
CA PHE A 20 2.95 1.08 5.41
C PHE A 20 2.53 1.09 6.88
N ILE A 21 2.40 2.28 7.48
CA ILE A 21 2.10 2.39 8.90
C ILE A 21 0.66 1.97 9.19
N LEU A 22 -0.31 2.37 8.36
CA LEU A 22 -1.71 2.08 8.66
C LEU A 22 -2.02 0.57 8.61
N PRO A 23 -1.54 -0.22 7.62
CA PRO A 23 -1.67 -1.67 7.67
C PRO A 23 -1.01 -2.31 8.88
N MET A 24 0.17 -1.84 9.29
CA MET A 24 0.84 -2.35 10.49
C MET A 24 0.03 -2.10 11.77
N ILE A 25 -0.63 -0.93 11.86
CA ILE A 25 -1.56 -0.63 12.96
C ILE A 25 -2.77 -1.54 12.90
N ALA A 26 -3.37 -1.74 11.71
CA ALA A 26 -4.51 -2.63 11.50
C ALA A 26 -4.20 -4.04 12.00
N THR A 27 -3.11 -4.64 11.50
CA THR A 27 -2.64 -5.96 11.93
C THR A 27 -2.43 -6.04 13.44
N SER A 28 -1.83 -5.00 14.04
CA SER A 28 -1.59 -4.99 15.48
C SER A 28 -2.90 -5.02 16.27
N ILE A 29 -3.92 -4.26 15.85
CA ILE A 29 -5.24 -4.24 16.50
C ILE A 29 -5.85 -5.64 16.46
N ASP A 30 -5.77 -6.32 15.31
CA ASP A 30 -6.38 -7.63 15.16
C ASP A 30 -5.62 -8.74 15.88
N MET A 31 -4.29 -8.65 15.99
CA MET A 31 -3.49 -9.59 16.78
C MET A 31 -3.92 -9.62 18.27
N PHE A 32 -4.48 -8.52 18.78
CA PHE A 32 -4.99 -8.43 20.15
C PHE A 32 -6.53 -8.54 20.23
N SER A 33 -7.21 -8.77 19.11
CA SER A 33 -8.65 -8.94 19.05
C SER A 33 -9.06 -10.36 19.42
N THR A 34 -10.07 -10.49 20.31
CA THR A 34 -10.67 -11.77 20.71
C THR A 34 -11.96 -12.07 19.93
N ALA A 35 -12.17 -11.39 18.80
CA ALA A 35 -13.41 -11.52 18.02
C ALA A 35 -13.56 -12.95 17.45
N PRO A 36 -14.68 -13.64 17.71
CA PRO A 36 -14.89 -15.03 17.25
C PRO A 36 -15.00 -15.16 15.73
N GLU A 37 -15.30 -14.06 15.03
CA GLU A 37 -15.37 -13.99 13.56
C GLU A 37 -14.01 -14.24 12.91
N LEU A 38 -12.92 -13.76 13.52
CA LEU A 38 -11.55 -14.01 13.05
C LEU A 38 -11.20 -15.50 13.17
N GLU A 39 -11.56 -16.13 14.29
CA GLU A 39 -11.26 -17.55 14.53
C GLU A 39 -12.00 -18.47 13.54
N LEU A 40 -13.23 -18.10 13.16
CA LEU A 40 -13.98 -18.80 12.11
C LEU A 40 -13.35 -18.59 10.73
N LEU A 41 -12.91 -17.37 10.42
CA LEU A 41 -12.27 -17.03 9.14
C LEU A 41 -10.98 -17.85 8.95
N ASP A 42 -10.12 -17.87 9.97
CA ASP A 42 -8.88 -18.66 9.99
C ASP A 42 -9.17 -20.14 9.72
N LYS A 43 -10.13 -20.74 10.45
CA LYS A 43 -10.48 -22.15 10.26
C LYS A 43 -11.05 -22.49 8.87
N THR A 44 -11.64 -21.50 8.19
CA THR A 44 -12.29 -21.72 6.89
C THR A 44 -11.34 -21.47 5.71
N LEU A 45 -10.44 -20.50 5.83
CA LEU A 45 -9.49 -20.10 4.78
C LEU A 45 -8.12 -20.79 4.90
N TYR A 46 -7.68 -21.18 6.10
CA TYR A 46 -6.48 -22.00 6.27
C TYR A 46 -6.81 -23.49 6.09
N ARG A 47 -6.74 -23.97 4.84
CA ARG A 47 -6.55 -25.39 4.49
C ARG A 47 -5.21 -25.54 3.76
N ASP A 48 -4.40 -26.54 4.13
CA ASP A 48 -3.07 -26.85 3.58
C ASP A 48 -2.90 -26.67 2.04
N PRO A 49 -1.69 -26.40 1.50
CA PRO A 49 -0.61 -25.57 2.00
C PRO A 49 -0.55 -24.25 1.20
N GLN A 50 -0.94 -23.13 1.81
CA GLN A 50 -0.79 -21.78 1.23
C GLN A 50 0.64 -21.23 1.35
N SER A 51 1.62 -22.07 1.71
CA SER A 51 3.02 -21.67 1.90
C SER A 51 3.65 -21.05 0.64
N TRP A 52 3.15 -21.40 -0.54
CA TRP A 52 3.58 -20.78 -1.80
C TRP A 52 3.07 -19.34 -1.96
N GLU A 53 1.91 -19.00 -1.38
CA GLU A 53 1.40 -17.62 -1.35
C GLU A 53 2.31 -16.73 -0.50
N ILE A 54 2.87 -17.27 0.60
CA ILE A 54 3.88 -16.58 1.42
C ILE A 54 5.09 -16.19 0.57
N ALA A 55 5.57 -17.10 -0.29
CA ALA A 55 6.70 -16.82 -1.16
C ALA A 55 6.39 -15.70 -2.15
N ILE A 56 5.18 -15.67 -2.73
CA ILE A 56 4.72 -14.60 -3.63
C ILE A 56 4.61 -13.28 -2.89
N ILE A 57 3.95 -13.26 -1.73
CA ILE A 57 3.76 -12.06 -0.91
C ILE A 57 5.11 -11.51 -0.47
N SER A 58 6.05 -12.38 -0.08
CA SER A 58 7.41 -11.98 0.30
C SER A 58 8.18 -11.35 -0.86
N LEU A 59 8.12 -11.97 -2.05
CA LEU A 59 8.74 -11.43 -3.25
C LEU A 59 8.17 -10.05 -3.61
N VAL A 60 6.85 -9.92 -3.54
CA VAL A 60 6.16 -8.66 -3.83
C VAL A 60 6.50 -7.60 -2.80
N GLY A 61 6.58 -7.97 -1.51
CA GLY A 61 7.04 -7.08 -0.44
C GLY A 61 8.43 -6.51 -0.72
N VAL A 62 9.38 -7.34 -1.18
CA VAL A 62 10.72 -6.87 -1.57
C VAL A 62 10.67 -5.90 -2.75
N VAL A 63 9.90 -6.22 -3.79
CA VAL A 63 9.74 -5.34 -4.97
C VAL A 63 9.13 -4.00 -4.58
N LEU A 64 8.07 -3.99 -3.77
CA LEU A 64 7.44 -2.78 -3.27
C LEU A 64 8.39 -1.95 -2.41
N LEU A 65 9.22 -2.58 -1.58
CA LEU A 65 10.20 -1.89 -0.75
C LEU A 65 11.23 -1.16 -1.62
N ILE A 66 11.73 -1.81 -2.69
CA ILE A 66 12.64 -1.17 -3.66
C ILE A 66 11.98 0.04 -4.33
N ILE A 67 10.72 -0.11 -4.77
CA ILE A 67 9.95 0.97 -5.39
C ILE A 67 9.76 2.13 -4.40
N THR A 68 9.39 1.84 -3.15
CA THR A 68 9.19 2.84 -2.09
C THR A 68 10.47 3.61 -1.79
N ILE A 69 11.61 2.94 -1.67
CA ILE A 69 12.90 3.63 -1.50
C ILE A 69 13.16 4.57 -2.69
N GLY A 70 12.93 4.09 -3.91
CA GLY A 70 13.06 4.91 -5.11
C GLY A 70 12.10 6.12 -5.12
N LEU A 71 10.87 5.97 -4.63
CA LEU A 71 9.90 7.05 -4.48
C LEU A 71 10.33 8.07 -3.42
N CYS A 72 10.87 7.61 -2.29
CA CYS A 72 11.44 8.50 -1.26
C CYS A 72 12.62 9.31 -1.80
N LEU A 73 13.43 8.71 -2.66
CA LEU A 73 14.53 9.39 -3.37
C LEU A 73 14.06 10.21 -4.58
N ARG A 74 12.75 10.24 -4.86
CA ARG A 74 12.12 10.93 -6.00
C ARG A 74 12.77 10.53 -7.34
N GLN A 75 13.00 9.24 -7.52
CA GLN A 75 13.55 8.67 -8.74
C GLN A 75 12.44 8.41 -9.78
N GLU A 76 12.63 8.84 -11.03
CA GLU A 76 11.60 8.67 -12.07
C GLU A 76 11.30 7.21 -12.41
N TRP A 77 12.30 6.32 -12.32
CA TRP A 77 12.08 4.89 -12.56
C TRP A 77 11.12 4.30 -11.52
N ALA A 78 11.18 4.76 -10.27
CA ALA A 78 10.33 4.29 -9.19
C ALA A 78 8.88 4.75 -9.35
N ARG A 79 8.67 5.96 -9.88
CA ARG A 79 7.34 6.42 -10.30
C ARG A 79 6.73 5.47 -11.33
N LYS A 80 7.47 5.17 -12.40
CA LYS A 80 6.99 4.28 -13.47
C LYS A 80 6.70 2.90 -12.90
N ALA A 81 7.62 2.34 -12.12
CA ALA A 81 7.45 1.05 -11.47
C ALA A 81 6.18 1.02 -10.61
N TYR A 82 5.98 2.00 -9.72
CA TYR A 82 4.80 2.10 -8.87
C TYR A 82 3.49 2.08 -9.67
N ILE A 83 3.41 2.86 -10.77
CA ILE A 83 2.20 2.90 -11.61
C ILE A 83 1.90 1.53 -12.22
N TYR A 84 2.91 0.83 -12.75
CA TYR A 84 2.71 -0.47 -13.39
C TYR A 84 2.48 -1.61 -12.39
N THR A 85 3.06 -1.53 -11.20
CA THR A 85 2.90 -2.57 -10.16
C THR A 85 1.69 -2.34 -9.26
N PHE A 86 1.06 -1.16 -9.28
CA PHE A 86 -0.08 -0.84 -8.41
C PHE A 86 -1.21 -1.88 -8.52
N PHE A 87 -1.70 -2.12 -9.74
CA PHE A 87 -2.83 -3.02 -9.94
C PHE A 87 -2.47 -4.50 -9.69
N PRO A 88 -1.33 -5.04 -10.20
CA PRO A 88 -0.90 -6.40 -9.83
C PRO A 88 -0.73 -6.60 -8.33
N THR A 89 -0.18 -5.60 -7.63
CA THR A 89 -0.04 -5.65 -6.17
C THR A 89 -1.39 -5.66 -5.47
N PHE A 90 -2.34 -4.86 -5.98
CA PHE A 90 -3.71 -4.87 -5.47
C PHE A 90 -4.39 -6.23 -5.64
N LEU A 91 -4.12 -6.99 -6.70
CA LEU A 91 -4.67 -8.33 -6.87
C LEU A 91 -4.16 -9.33 -5.82
N ILE A 92 -2.91 -9.20 -5.39
CA ILE A 92 -2.30 -10.05 -4.36
C ILE A 92 -3.01 -9.91 -3.02
N TYR A 93 -3.64 -8.75 -2.77
CA TYR A 93 -4.46 -8.54 -1.58
C TYR A 93 -5.63 -9.52 -1.46
N PHE A 94 -6.16 -10.01 -2.58
CA PHE A 94 -7.28 -10.96 -2.59
C PHE A 94 -6.83 -12.41 -2.38
N LEU A 95 -5.53 -12.67 -2.19
CA LEU A 95 -5.05 -14.01 -1.89
C LEU A 95 -5.60 -14.47 -0.54
N PRO A 96 -6.00 -15.75 -0.40
CA PRO A 96 -6.44 -16.33 0.86
C PRO A 96 -5.48 -16.08 2.01
N TYR A 97 -4.16 -16.15 1.81
CA TYR A 97 -3.18 -15.86 2.87
C TYR A 97 -3.25 -14.41 3.38
N MET A 98 -3.83 -13.47 2.62
CA MET A 98 -4.04 -12.08 3.02
C MET A 98 -5.38 -11.86 3.74
N HIS A 99 -6.12 -12.91 4.14
CA HIS A 99 -7.40 -12.79 4.87
C HIS A 99 -7.31 -11.96 6.16
N TRP A 100 -6.14 -11.92 6.81
CA TRP A 100 -5.82 -11.05 7.95
C TRP A 100 -5.91 -9.55 7.65
N PHE A 101 -5.98 -9.14 6.39
CA PHE A 101 -6.30 -7.75 6.06
C PHE A 101 -7.81 -7.45 6.07
N TYR A 102 -8.68 -8.48 5.99
CA TYR A 102 -10.15 -8.36 5.99
C TYR A 102 -10.74 -8.39 7.41
N MET A 103 -9.94 -8.02 8.41
CA MET A 103 -10.24 -8.22 9.82
C MET A 103 -11.10 -7.09 10.43
N SER A 104 -11.38 -7.21 11.73
CA SER A 104 -12.44 -6.53 12.51
C SER A 104 -12.72 -5.08 12.13
N SER A 105 -13.97 -4.62 12.33
CA SER A 105 -14.46 -3.31 11.86
C SER A 105 -13.56 -2.12 12.17
N TYR A 106 -12.77 -2.16 13.25
CA TYR A 106 -11.81 -1.10 13.60
C TYR A 106 -10.50 -1.17 12.82
N ALA A 107 -9.96 -2.36 12.57
CA ALA A 107 -8.74 -2.54 11.79
C ALA A 107 -8.97 -2.30 10.29
N ALA A 108 -10.15 -2.68 9.78
CA ALA A 108 -10.56 -2.42 8.40
C ALA A 108 -10.44 -0.93 8.03
N ILE A 109 -10.78 -0.01 8.94
CA ILE A 109 -10.68 1.44 8.72
C ILE A 109 -9.24 1.86 8.40
N PHE A 110 -8.24 1.32 9.10
CA PHE A 110 -6.84 1.66 8.85
C PHE A 110 -6.37 1.13 7.49
N ASN A 111 -6.79 -0.08 7.11
CA ASN A 111 -6.50 -0.64 5.79
C ASN A 111 -7.18 0.18 4.68
N ASP A 112 -8.43 0.58 4.85
CA ASP A 112 -9.14 1.43 3.89
C ASP A 112 -8.45 2.78 3.71
N ILE A 113 -8.02 3.43 4.80
CA ILE A 113 -7.27 4.69 4.71
C ILE A 113 -5.91 4.48 4.03
N ALA A 114 -5.26 3.34 4.23
CA ALA A 114 -4.02 2.98 3.52
C ALA A 114 -4.27 2.88 2.01
N TYR A 115 -5.36 2.22 1.60
CA TYR A 115 -5.77 2.09 0.19
C TYR A 115 -6.13 3.42 -0.45
N VAL A 116 -6.90 4.26 0.25
CA VAL A 116 -7.23 5.61 -0.20
C VAL A 116 -5.95 6.42 -0.39
N SER A 117 -4.99 6.33 0.56
CA SER A 117 -3.70 7.00 0.46
C SER A 117 -2.89 6.50 -0.76
N ALA A 118 -2.88 5.20 -1.01
CA ALA A 118 -2.22 4.58 -2.16
C ALA A 118 -2.84 5.02 -3.50
N GLY A 119 -4.17 5.12 -3.56
CA GLY A 119 -4.91 5.60 -4.72
C GLY A 119 -4.68 7.07 -5.00
N ILE A 120 -4.67 7.93 -3.96
CA ILE A 120 -4.30 9.34 -4.10
C ILE A 120 -2.86 9.45 -4.62
N LEU A 121 -1.92 8.69 -4.04
CA LEU A 121 -0.53 8.69 -4.51
C LEU A 121 -0.43 8.25 -5.98
N LEU A 122 -1.19 7.24 -6.40
CA LEU A 122 -1.24 6.81 -7.80
C LEU A 122 -1.70 7.94 -8.73
N ILE A 123 -2.76 8.66 -8.38
CA ILE A 123 -3.28 9.79 -9.18
C ILE A 123 -2.21 10.88 -9.30
N ILE A 124 -1.52 11.19 -8.20
CA ILE A 124 -0.43 12.17 -8.17
C ILE A 124 0.70 11.75 -9.11
N LEU A 125 1.11 10.48 -9.04
CA LEU A 125 2.23 9.95 -9.83
C LEU A 125 1.88 9.77 -11.31
N ALA A 126 0.61 9.48 -11.63
CA ALA A 126 0.13 9.32 -12.99
C ALA A 126 -0.11 10.65 -13.71
N SER A 127 -0.44 11.72 -12.97
CA SER A 127 -0.71 13.04 -13.55
C SER A 127 0.55 13.87 -13.74
N PRO A 128 0.92 14.24 -14.99
CA PRO A 128 2.12 15.04 -15.27
C PRO A 128 2.16 16.37 -14.54
N ALA A 129 1.02 17.04 -14.42
CA ALA A 129 0.93 18.33 -13.74
C ALA A 129 1.25 18.24 -12.23
N LEU A 130 1.00 17.08 -11.61
CA LEU A 130 1.17 16.88 -10.17
C LEU A 130 2.57 16.37 -9.84
N TYR A 131 3.02 15.28 -10.48
CA TYR A 131 4.33 14.69 -10.14
C TYR A 131 5.50 15.60 -10.55
N GLN A 132 5.39 16.38 -11.63
CA GLN A 132 6.51 17.23 -12.07
C GLN A 132 6.93 18.21 -10.97
N SER A 133 5.99 18.72 -10.17
CA SER A 133 6.28 19.59 -9.04
C SER A 133 7.11 18.92 -7.92
N ILE A 134 7.07 17.58 -7.85
CA ILE A 134 7.72 16.77 -6.82
C ILE A 134 9.11 16.30 -7.30
N PHE A 135 9.21 15.86 -8.56
CA PHE A 135 10.40 15.22 -9.13
C PHE A 135 11.37 16.19 -9.82
N THR A 136 10.92 17.40 -10.18
CA THR A 136 11.82 18.40 -10.76
C THR A 136 12.72 18.96 -9.65
N LYS A 137 14.04 18.76 -9.76
CA LYS A 137 15.01 19.47 -8.93
C LYS A 137 14.78 20.97 -9.12
N LYS A 138 14.45 21.69 -8.05
CA LYS A 138 14.63 23.15 -8.05
C LYS A 138 16.13 23.39 -8.26
N SER A 139 16.49 23.80 -9.49
CA SER A 139 17.80 24.37 -9.78
C SER A 139 18.04 25.61 -8.96
#